data_AF-A0AAU7II47-F1
#
_entry.id   AF-A0AAU7II47-F1
#
_cell.length_a   1.000
_cell.length_b   1.000
_cell.length_c   1.000
_cell.angle_alpha   90.00
_cell.angle_beta   90.00
_cell.angle_gamma   90.00
#
_symmetry.space_group_name_H-M   'P 1'
#
loop_
_entity.id
_entity.type
_entity.pdbx_description
1 polymer ?
#
loop_
_entity_poly.entity_id
_entity_poly.type
_entity_poly.pdbx_seq_one_letter_code
_entity_poly.pdbx_strand_id
1 'polypeptide(L)'
;MGFHIHTYCAYTRQGVLGLIDEIFETSQPDEVIHIFDLIENPHPILLLNKIKNYMRITLDEPQKIIAICNKQTADFLRKFSILCITPTESILNWVDILKKAKAYTKWSVASIPELEHHYASKPLTNKDFFILEHLCHGYSFSEISELSGLNAKIVYARLSKIKCEFNLERNNIHLAYTFILESRTNYFHCGRQSNYHL
;
A
#
# COMPACT_ATOMS: atom_id res chain seq x y z
N MET A 1 2.33 -23.34 -9.75
CA MET A 1 2.71 -21.96 -9.45
C MET A 1 1.42 -21.16 -9.42
N GLY A 2 1.23 -20.30 -8.41
CA GLY A 2 0.03 -19.48 -8.26
C GLY A 2 0.29 -18.02 -8.64
N PHE A 3 -0.64 -17.42 -9.39
CA PHE A 3 -0.61 -15.99 -9.68
C PHE A 3 -1.87 -15.31 -9.18
N HIS A 4 -1.70 -14.31 -8.31
CA HIS A 4 -2.79 -13.49 -7.84
C HIS A 4 -2.62 -12.07 -8.36
N ILE A 5 -3.46 -11.69 -9.33
CA ILE A 5 -3.46 -10.33 -9.88
C ILE A 5 -4.58 -9.53 -9.24
N HIS A 6 -4.19 -8.53 -8.47
CA HIS A 6 -5.04 -7.60 -7.72
C HIS A 6 -5.23 -6.30 -8.52
N THR A 7 -5.88 -6.44 -9.67
CA THR A 7 -6.18 -5.33 -10.59
C THR A 7 -7.65 -5.25 -10.97
N TYR A 8 -8.11 -4.01 -11.19
CA TYR A 8 -9.39 -3.71 -11.83
C TYR A 8 -9.24 -3.42 -13.34
N CYS A 9 -8.01 -3.27 -13.84
CA CYS A 9 -7.71 -3.04 -15.25
C CYS A 9 -7.56 -4.36 -16.02
N ALA A 10 -8.53 -4.68 -16.88
CA ALA A 10 -8.53 -5.90 -17.68
C ALA A 10 -7.36 -5.99 -18.67
N TYR A 11 -6.95 -4.87 -19.26
CA TYR A 11 -5.85 -4.82 -20.22
C TYR A 11 -4.50 -5.13 -19.55
N THR A 12 -4.21 -4.47 -18.43
CA THR A 12 -3.02 -4.75 -17.61
C THR A 12 -3.00 -6.21 -17.18
N ARG A 13 -4.16 -6.75 -16.76
CA ARG A 13 -4.30 -8.16 -16.38
C ARG A 13 -3.92 -9.11 -17.52
N GLN A 14 -4.49 -8.92 -18.72
CA GLN A 14 -4.25 -9.79 -19.87
C GLN A 14 -2.80 -9.74 -20.34
N GLY A 15 -2.22 -8.54 -20.46
CA GLY A 15 -0.83 -8.39 -20.89
C GLY A 15 0.16 -9.00 -19.90
N VAL A 16 -0.07 -8.82 -18.60
CA VAL A 16 0.77 -9.40 -17.55
C VAL A 16 0.61 -10.93 -17.49
N LEU A 17 -0.62 -11.45 -17.60
CA LEU A 17 -0.85 -12.90 -17.65
C LEU A 17 -0.18 -13.54 -18.86
N GLY A 18 -0.28 -12.95 -20.05
CA GLY A 18 0.36 -13.50 -21.25
C GLY A 18 1.89 -13.61 -21.10
N LEU A 19 2.54 -12.55 -20.59
CA LEU A 19 3.98 -12.58 -20.33
C LEU A 19 4.36 -13.58 -19.23
N ILE A 20 3.50 -13.74 -18.24
CA ILE A 20 3.69 -14.68 -17.14
C ILE A 20 3.61 -16.11 -17.63
N ASP A 21 2.59 -16.44 -18.40
CA ASP A 21 2.39 -17.79 -18.93
C ASP A 21 3.64 -18.18 -19.73
N GLU A 22 4.10 -17.32 -20.63
CA GLU A 22 5.33 -17.54 -21.42
C GLU A 22 6.61 -17.72 -20.59
N ILE A 23 6.81 -16.92 -19.54
CA ILE A 23 8.07 -16.94 -18.75
C ILE A 23 8.08 -18.11 -17.75
N PHE A 24 6.91 -18.59 -17.33
CA PHE A 24 6.79 -19.48 -16.18
C PHE A 24 6.18 -20.85 -16.48
N GLU A 25 6.00 -21.25 -17.74
CA GLU A 25 5.44 -22.56 -18.17
C GLU A 25 6.01 -23.79 -17.42
N THR A 26 7.27 -23.73 -16.96
CA THR A 26 7.99 -24.85 -16.31
C THR A 26 8.24 -24.68 -14.81
N SER A 27 7.55 -23.74 -14.17
CA SER A 27 7.87 -23.35 -12.79
C SER A 27 7.22 -24.26 -11.74
N GLN A 28 7.87 -24.38 -10.58
CA GLN A 28 7.40 -25.26 -9.51
C GLN A 28 6.00 -24.89 -9.00
N PRO A 29 5.21 -25.86 -8.50
CA PRO A 29 3.82 -25.64 -8.11
C PRO A 29 3.67 -24.58 -7.01
N ASP A 30 4.70 -24.41 -6.19
CA ASP A 30 4.61 -23.83 -4.85
C ASP A 30 4.94 -22.33 -4.80
N GLU A 31 5.50 -21.76 -5.88
CA GLU A 31 5.77 -20.33 -5.90
C GLU A 31 4.48 -19.54 -6.15
N VAL A 32 4.25 -18.50 -5.35
CA VAL A 32 3.07 -17.63 -5.50
C VAL A 32 3.53 -16.18 -5.67
N ILE A 33 3.11 -15.55 -6.77
CA ILE A 33 3.41 -14.14 -7.08
C ILE A 33 2.13 -13.32 -7.00
N HIS A 34 2.17 -12.26 -6.18
CA HIS A 34 1.11 -11.28 -6.00
C HIS A 34 1.44 -10.02 -6.79
N ILE A 35 0.53 -9.64 -7.67
CA ILE A 35 0.69 -8.48 -8.54
C ILE A 35 -0.36 -7.46 -8.16
N PHE A 36 0.05 -6.30 -7.65
CA PHE A 36 -0.84 -5.25 -7.19
C PHE A 36 -0.84 -4.08 -8.16
N ASP A 37 -1.99 -3.79 -8.74
CA ASP A 37 -2.13 -2.65 -9.66
C ASP A 37 -2.52 -1.39 -8.90
N LEU A 38 -1.73 -0.33 -9.05
CA LEU A 38 -1.90 0.97 -8.43
C LEU A 38 -2.16 2.07 -9.47
N ILE A 39 -2.34 1.74 -10.75
CA ILE A 39 -2.37 2.73 -11.85
C ILE A 39 -3.44 3.80 -11.68
N GLU A 40 -4.63 3.44 -11.23
CA GLU A 40 -5.73 4.39 -11.03
C GLU A 40 -5.45 5.41 -9.92
N ASN A 41 -4.68 5.03 -8.90
CA ASN A 41 -4.33 5.89 -7.78
C ASN A 41 -2.89 5.56 -7.29
N PRO A 42 -1.88 6.02 -8.04
CA PRO A 42 -0.50 5.58 -7.88
C PRO A 42 0.12 6.19 -6.63
N HIS A 43 0.07 5.42 -5.53
CA HIS A 43 0.61 5.84 -4.25
C HIS A 43 1.14 4.64 -3.44
N PRO A 44 2.32 4.72 -2.80
CA PRO A 44 2.88 3.59 -2.04
C PRO A 44 1.99 3.10 -0.89
N ILE A 45 1.25 4.00 -0.23
CA ILE A 45 0.29 3.61 0.82
C ILE A 45 -0.83 2.71 0.28
N LEU A 46 -1.25 2.90 -0.97
CA LEU A 46 -2.29 2.04 -1.55
C LEU A 46 -1.80 0.59 -1.65
N LEU A 47 -0.51 0.37 -1.95
CA LEU A 47 0.10 -0.96 -1.93
C LEU A 47 -0.01 -1.58 -0.54
N LEU A 48 0.38 -0.85 0.51
CA LEU A 48 0.29 -1.30 1.90
C LEU A 48 -1.15 -1.69 2.28
N ASN A 49 -2.11 -0.81 2.01
CA ASN A 49 -3.53 -1.06 2.32
C ASN A 49 -4.06 -2.29 1.55
N LYS A 50 -3.66 -2.46 0.27
CA LYS A 50 -4.06 -3.65 -0.52
C LYS A 50 -3.45 -4.94 0.02
N ILE A 51 -2.18 -4.93 0.42
CA ILE A 51 -1.51 -6.08 1.04
C ILE A 51 -2.18 -6.46 2.36
N LYS A 52 -2.41 -5.48 3.25
CA LYS A 52 -3.08 -5.71 4.53
C LYS A 52 -4.48 -6.26 4.35
N ASN A 53 -5.26 -5.71 3.42
CA ASN A 53 -6.59 -6.22 3.12
C ASN A 53 -6.54 -7.65 2.57
N TYR A 54 -5.58 -7.98 1.71
CA TYR A 54 -5.37 -9.34 1.22
C TYR A 54 -5.09 -10.31 2.38
N MET A 55 -4.10 -9.99 3.22
CA MET A 55 -3.72 -10.81 4.38
C MET A 55 -4.89 -11.03 5.35
N ARG A 56 -5.76 -10.02 5.53
CA ARG A 56 -6.97 -10.16 6.36
C ARG A 56 -7.97 -11.18 5.80
N ILE A 57 -8.07 -11.28 4.48
CA ILE A 57 -9.03 -12.17 3.80
C ILE A 57 -8.51 -13.60 3.75
N THR A 58 -7.23 -13.79 3.47
CA THR A 58 -6.65 -15.12 3.22
C THR A 58 -5.91 -15.71 4.42
N LEU A 59 -5.54 -14.90 5.41
CA LEU A 59 -4.61 -15.26 6.50
C LEU A 59 -3.20 -15.65 6.02
N ASP A 60 -2.92 -15.48 4.73
CA ASP A 60 -1.64 -15.79 4.09
C ASP A 60 -0.83 -14.53 3.83
N GLU A 61 0.47 -14.61 4.11
CA GLU A 61 1.44 -13.56 3.80
C GLU A 61 1.92 -13.67 2.34
N PRO A 62 1.79 -12.60 1.54
CA PRO A 62 2.26 -12.61 0.16
C PRO A 62 3.80 -12.70 0.10
N GLN A 63 4.32 -13.78 -0.49
CA GLN A 63 5.76 -14.03 -0.52
C GLN A 63 6.49 -13.31 -1.65
N LYS A 64 5.87 -13.05 -2.80
CA LYS A 64 6.50 -12.33 -3.91
C LYS A 64 5.55 -11.25 -4.38
N ILE A 65 6.00 -10.00 -4.40
CA ILE A 65 5.16 -8.84 -4.68
C ILE A 65 5.71 -8.07 -5.87
N ILE A 66 4.83 -7.75 -6.82
CA ILE A 66 5.11 -6.83 -7.91
C ILE A 66 4.05 -5.73 -7.89
N ALA A 67 4.45 -4.46 -7.90
CA ALA A 67 3.55 -3.33 -8.03
C ALA A 67 3.51 -2.83 -9.47
N ILE A 68 2.32 -2.63 -10.04
CA ILE A 68 2.15 -1.94 -11.32
C ILE A 68 1.74 -0.51 -11.01
N CYS A 69 2.57 0.47 -11.39
CA CYS A 69 2.34 1.86 -11.01
C CYS A 69 3.00 2.84 -11.99
N ASN A 70 2.77 4.14 -11.78
CA ASN A 70 3.48 5.15 -12.56
C ASN A 70 4.98 5.21 -12.17
N LYS A 71 5.76 5.93 -12.97
CA LYS A 71 7.21 6.06 -12.75
C LYS A 71 7.56 6.65 -11.38
N GLN A 72 6.85 7.69 -10.94
CA GLN A 72 7.13 8.37 -9.66
C GLN A 72 6.96 7.43 -8.46
N THR A 73 5.85 6.67 -8.43
CA THR A 73 5.59 5.67 -7.39
C THR A 73 6.59 4.52 -7.47
N ALA A 74 6.91 4.04 -8.67
CA ALA A 74 7.90 2.99 -8.87
C ALA A 74 9.28 3.40 -8.35
N ASP A 75 9.74 4.60 -8.68
CA ASP A 75 11.04 5.13 -8.24
C ASP A 75 11.11 5.29 -6.72
N PHE A 76 9.99 5.59 -6.06
CA PHE A 76 9.91 5.58 -4.60
C PHE A 76 9.96 4.16 -4.02
N LEU A 77 9.10 3.25 -4.51
CA LEU A 77 8.99 1.87 -4.03
C LEU A 77 10.28 1.07 -4.22
N ARG A 78 11.03 1.34 -5.30
CA ARG A 78 12.34 0.71 -5.58
C ARG A 78 13.39 1.04 -4.52
N LYS A 79 13.28 2.16 -3.80
CA LYS A 79 14.15 2.48 -2.66
C LYS A 79 14.00 1.48 -1.50
N PHE A 80 12.84 0.83 -1.44
CA PHE A 80 12.52 -0.24 -0.49
C PHE A 80 12.68 -1.62 -1.13
N SER A 81 13.39 -1.75 -2.25
CA SER A 81 13.58 -3.01 -2.98
C SER A 81 12.29 -3.71 -3.43
N ILE A 82 11.21 -2.96 -3.64
CA ILE A 82 9.94 -3.49 -4.16
C ILE A 82 10.00 -3.53 -5.69
N LEU A 83 9.71 -4.69 -6.27
CA LEU A 83 9.66 -4.87 -7.72
C LEU A 83 8.47 -4.10 -8.29
N CYS A 84 8.74 -3.26 -9.29
CA CYS A 84 7.72 -2.39 -9.89
C CYS A 84 7.78 -2.45 -11.40
N ILE A 85 6.64 -2.65 -12.03
CA ILE A 85 6.42 -2.54 -13.48
C ILE A 85 5.74 -1.19 -13.75
N THR A 86 6.25 -0.43 -14.71
CA THR A 86 5.59 0.79 -15.19
C THR A 86 5.05 0.61 -16.61
N PRO A 87 3.86 1.14 -16.94
CA PRO A 87 3.28 1.07 -18.29
C PRO A 87 4.19 1.65 -19.39
N THR A 88 5.09 2.55 -19.00
CA THR A 88 6.01 3.25 -19.91
C THR A 88 7.34 2.53 -20.12
N GLU A 89 7.63 1.49 -19.35
CA GLU A 89 8.85 0.68 -19.53
C GLU A 89 8.68 -0.31 -20.70
N SER A 90 9.80 -0.70 -21.30
CA SER A 90 9.80 -1.70 -22.35
C SER A 90 9.37 -3.08 -21.83
N ILE A 91 8.81 -3.90 -22.71
CA ILE A 91 8.46 -5.31 -22.41
C ILE A 91 9.69 -6.08 -21.90
N LEU A 92 10.88 -5.82 -22.44
CA LEU A 92 12.13 -6.45 -21.98
C LEU A 92 12.40 -6.16 -20.49
N ASN A 93 12.19 -4.92 -20.04
CA ASN A 93 12.33 -4.58 -18.62
C ASN A 93 11.31 -5.33 -17.77
N TRP A 94 10.08 -5.50 -18.27
CA TRP A 94 9.05 -6.26 -17.56
C TRP A 94 9.45 -7.73 -17.42
N VAL A 95 9.97 -8.33 -18.48
CA VAL A 95 10.51 -9.71 -18.48
C VAL A 95 11.63 -9.83 -17.45
N ASP A 96 12.56 -8.88 -17.38
CA ASP A 96 13.65 -8.91 -16.41
C ASP A 96 13.17 -8.77 -14.96
N ILE A 97 12.14 -7.94 -14.71
CA ILE A 97 11.51 -7.82 -13.39
C ILE A 97 10.83 -9.14 -13.00
N LEU A 98 10.12 -9.78 -13.93
CA LEU A 98 9.45 -11.07 -13.70
C LEU A 98 10.47 -12.19 -13.42
N LYS A 99 11.57 -12.24 -14.19
CA LYS A 99 12.70 -13.16 -13.94
C LYS A 99 13.33 -12.92 -12.58
N LYS A 100 13.50 -11.65 -12.18
CA LYS A 100 13.95 -11.31 -10.82
C LYS A 100 12.97 -11.85 -9.79
N ALA A 101 11.67 -11.59 -9.93
CA ALA A 101 10.64 -12.09 -9.01
C ALA A 101 10.70 -13.62 -8.85
N LYS A 102 10.95 -14.36 -9.95
CA LYS A 102 11.19 -15.81 -9.90
C LYS A 102 12.36 -16.18 -8.97
N ALA A 103 13.49 -15.49 -9.11
CA ALA A 103 14.69 -15.76 -8.33
C ALA A 103 14.61 -15.34 -6.85
N TYR A 104 13.70 -14.43 -6.47
CA TYR A 104 13.50 -14.07 -5.06
C TYR A 104 12.93 -15.25 -4.28
N THR A 105 13.60 -15.65 -3.20
CA THR A 105 13.22 -16.81 -2.37
C THR A 105 12.09 -16.51 -1.39
N LYS A 106 11.94 -15.25 -0.99
CA LYS A 106 10.81 -14.73 -0.23
C LYS A 106 10.81 -13.22 -0.38
N TRP A 107 9.72 -12.62 0.07
CA TRP A 107 9.54 -11.22 0.42
C TRP A 107 10.91 -10.77 0.89
N SER A 108 11.50 -9.73 0.31
CA SER A 108 12.62 -9.11 1.01
C SER A 108 12.06 -8.86 2.41
N VAL A 109 12.56 -9.63 3.40
CA VAL A 109 11.93 -9.78 4.71
C VAL A 109 11.84 -8.41 5.40
N ALA A 110 12.56 -7.42 4.86
CA ALA A 110 12.55 -6.04 5.28
C ALA A 110 11.69 -5.10 4.40
N SER A 111 11.42 -5.36 3.12
CA SER A 111 10.88 -4.34 2.19
C SER A 111 9.53 -3.72 2.56
N ILE A 112 8.50 -4.54 2.81
CA ILE A 112 7.18 -4.01 3.19
C ILE A 112 7.19 -3.51 4.64
N PRO A 113 7.76 -4.25 5.62
CA PRO A 113 7.92 -3.71 6.98
C PRO A 113 8.67 -2.37 7.04
N GLU A 114 9.72 -2.17 6.24
CA GLU A 114 10.44 -0.90 6.13
C GLU A 114 9.59 0.20 5.51
N LEU A 115 8.82 -0.12 4.46
CA LEU A 115 7.88 0.82 3.85
C LEU A 115 6.79 1.23 4.85
N GLU A 116 6.25 0.27 5.61
CA GLU A 116 5.30 0.55 6.68
C GLU A 116 5.92 1.41 7.77
N HIS A 117 7.14 1.08 8.22
CA HIS A 117 7.87 1.85 9.22
C HIS A 117 8.14 3.29 8.77
N HIS A 118 8.46 3.50 7.49
CA HIS A 118 8.62 4.82 6.89
C HIS A 118 7.35 5.70 7.07
N TYR A 119 6.16 5.11 6.93
CA TYR A 119 4.92 5.86 7.13
C TYR A 119 4.48 5.92 8.60
N ALA A 120 4.73 4.87 9.39
CA ALA A 120 4.38 4.81 10.81
C ALA A 120 5.23 5.76 11.68
N SER A 121 6.47 6.04 11.27
CA SER A 121 7.36 6.99 11.95
C SER A 121 6.97 8.46 11.77
N LYS A 122 5.97 8.78 10.95
CA LYS A 122 5.51 10.15 10.71
C LYS A 122 4.77 10.69 11.94
N PRO A 123 5.09 11.91 12.42
CA PRO A 123 4.58 12.43 13.69
C PRO A 123 3.13 12.92 13.56
N LEU A 124 2.21 11.98 13.68
CA LEU A 124 0.77 12.21 13.71
C LEU A 124 0.19 12.10 15.13
N THR A 125 -0.59 13.10 15.50
CA THR A 125 -1.30 13.17 16.78
C THR A 125 -2.73 12.64 16.66
N ASN A 126 -3.41 12.45 17.78
CA ASN A 126 -4.85 12.14 17.81
C ASN A 126 -5.71 13.22 17.13
N LYS A 127 -5.26 14.48 17.13
CA LYS A 127 -5.93 15.57 16.40
C LYS A 127 -5.77 15.42 14.89
N ASP A 128 -4.66 14.87 14.41
CA ASP A 128 -4.46 14.62 12.96
C ASP A 128 -5.41 13.53 12.49
N PHE A 129 -5.51 12.46 13.28
CA PHE A 129 -6.45 11.38 13.02
C PHE A 129 -7.90 11.88 13.02
N PHE A 130 -8.30 12.66 14.03
CA PHE A 130 -9.64 13.26 14.09
C PHE A 130 -9.98 14.06 12.83
N ILE A 131 -9.05 14.91 12.36
CA ILE A 131 -9.24 15.70 11.14
C ILE A 131 -9.40 14.80 9.92
N LEU A 132 -8.53 13.79 9.76
CA LEU A 132 -8.59 12.86 8.63
C LEU A 132 -9.89 12.05 8.61
N GLU A 133 -10.32 11.56 9.77
CA GLU A 133 -11.55 10.80 9.94
C GLU A 133 -12.77 11.60 9.50
N HIS A 134 -12.91 12.82 9.99
CA HIS A 134 -14.08 13.66 9.67
C HIS A 134 -14.05 14.13 8.21
N LEU A 135 -12.87 14.41 7.65
CA LEU A 135 -12.74 14.68 6.21
C LEU A 135 -13.18 13.48 5.35
N CYS A 136 -12.83 12.25 5.76
CA CYS A 136 -13.27 11.05 5.04
C CYS A 136 -14.77 10.80 5.15
N HIS A 137 -15.41 11.26 6.23
CA HIS A 137 -16.86 11.24 6.40
C HIS A 137 -17.59 12.42 5.71
N GLY A 138 -16.87 13.29 4.99
CA GLY A 138 -17.45 14.36 4.20
C GLY A 138 -17.69 15.68 4.94
N TYR A 139 -17.16 15.82 6.16
CA TYR A 139 -17.28 17.05 6.94
C TYR A 139 -16.45 18.18 6.31
N SER A 140 -17.02 19.38 6.29
CA SER A 140 -16.36 20.62 5.92
C SER A 140 -15.34 21.06 6.99
N PHE A 141 -14.41 21.95 6.61
CA PHE A 141 -13.44 22.49 7.57
C PHE A 141 -14.09 23.28 8.71
N SER A 142 -15.25 23.92 8.49
CA SER A 142 -16.00 24.61 9.54
C SER A 142 -16.56 23.62 10.55
N GLU A 143 -17.19 22.54 10.09
CA GLU A 143 -17.75 21.52 11.00
C GLU A 143 -16.65 20.83 11.81
N ILE A 144 -15.51 20.53 11.18
CA ILE A 144 -14.34 19.96 11.89
C ILE A 144 -13.79 20.95 12.92
N SER A 145 -13.75 22.24 12.57
CA SER A 145 -13.31 23.30 13.48
C SER A 145 -14.19 23.37 14.73
N GLU A 146 -15.52 23.31 14.54
CA GLU A 146 -16.50 23.30 15.63
C GLU A 146 -16.35 22.06 16.51
N LEU A 147 -16.30 20.86 15.92
CA LEU A 147 -16.24 19.60 16.67
C LEU A 147 -14.91 19.40 17.42
N SER A 148 -13.80 19.85 16.82
CA SER A 148 -12.48 19.71 17.44
C SER A 148 -12.13 20.80 18.45
N GLY A 149 -12.92 21.89 18.49
CA GLY A 149 -12.58 23.12 19.20
C GLY A 149 -11.32 23.81 18.68
N LEU A 150 -10.80 23.42 17.52
CA LEU A 150 -9.65 24.04 16.87
C LEU A 150 -10.11 25.15 15.94
N ASN A 151 -9.30 26.20 15.80
CA ASN A 151 -9.51 27.18 14.75
C ASN A 151 -9.38 26.54 13.35
N ALA A 152 -10.24 26.90 12.40
CA ALA A 152 -10.20 26.39 11.03
C ALA A 152 -8.83 26.55 10.34
N LYS A 153 -8.08 27.62 10.63
CA LYS A 153 -6.69 27.79 10.15
C LYS A 153 -5.75 26.72 10.68
N ILE A 154 -5.94 26.30 11.93
CA ILE A 154 -5.17 25.22 12.56
C ILE A 154 -5.55 23.88 11.91
N VAL A 155 -6.84 23.63 11.66
CA VAL A 155 -7.31 22.43 10.94
C VAL A 155 -6.65 22.34 9.57
N TYR A 156 -6.65 23.43 8.80
CA TYR A 156 -6.02 23.51 7.48
C TYR A 156 -4.50 23.30 7.54
N ALA A 157 -3.81 23.95 8.48
CA ALA A 157 -2.37 23.81 8.65
C ALA A 157 -1.98 22.36 8.98
N ARG A 158 -2.77 21.69 9.83
CA ARG A 158 -2.56 20.28 10.18
C ARG A 158 -2.80 19.36 9.00
N LEU A 159 -3.87 19.56 8.23
CA LEU A 159 -4.08 18.80 6.99
C LEU A 159 -2.92 19.01 6.00
N SER A 160 -2.46 20.24 5.84
CA SER A 160 -1.34 20.57 4.93
C SER A 160 -0.05 19.86 5.37
N LYS A 161 0.22 19.82 6.68
CA LYS A 161 1.32 19.04 7.24
C LYS A 161 1.20 17.55 6.90
N ILE A 162 0.03 16.95 7.09
CA ILE A 162 -0.20 15.53 6.78
C ILE A 162 0.03 15.25 5.30
N LYS A 163 -0.52 16.09 4.41
CA LYS A 163 -0.31 15.95 2.96
C LYS A 163 1.17 16.00 2.59
N CYS A 164 1.93 16.90 3.21
CA CYS A 164 3.37 17.01 3.00
C CYS A 164 4.10 15.75 3.49
N GLU A 165 3.85 15.34 4.73
CA GLU A 165 4.52 14.18 5.34
C GLU A 165 4.24 12.89 4.56
N PHE A 166 3.02 12.69 4.10
CA PHE A 166 2.61 11.49 3.38
C PHE A 166 2.72 11.60 1.85
N ASN A 167 3.11 12.77 1.34
CA ASN A 167 3.13 13.11 -0.09
C ASN A 167 1.79 12.84 -0.80
N LEU A 168 0.70 13.33 -0.19
CA LEU A 168 -0.67 13.13 -0.67
C LEU A 168 -1.16 14.29 -1.53
N GLU A 169 -1.88 13.95 -2.59
CA GLU A 169 -2.73 14.88 -3.31
C GLU A 169 -4.12 14.95 -2.66
N ARG A 170 -5.03 15.76 -3.21
CA ARG A 170 -6.37 15.98 -2.60
C ARG A 170 -7.25 14.74 -2.67
N ASN A 171 -7.16 13.96 -3.73
CA ASN A 171 -7.98 12.77 -4.02
C ASN A 171 -7.55 11.53 -3.23
N ASN A 172 -6.37 11.53 -2.61
CA ASN A 172 -5.79 10.36 -1.92
C ASN A 172 -5.54 10.59 -0.43
N ILE A 173 -6.14 11.64 0.17
CA ILE A 173 -6.14 11.87 1.63
C ILE A 173 -6.65 10.64 2.39
N HIS A 174 -7.67 9.96 1.85
CA HIS A 174 -8.25 8.75 2.43
C HIS A 174 -7.23 7.62 2.63
N LEU A 175 -6.18 7.54 1.80
CA LEU A 175 -5.15 6.51 1.91
C LEU A 175 -4.42 6.59 3.25
N ALA A 176 -4.09 7.81 3.71
CA ALA A 176 -3.45 8.00 5.00
C ALA A 176 -4.41 7.66 6.14
N TYR A 177 -5.69 8.03 6.04
CA TYR A 177 -6.69 7.65 7.04
C TYR A 177 -6.77 6.12 7.19
N THR A 178 -6.95 5.39 6.09
CA THR A 178 -7.01 3.92 6.10
C THR A 178 -5.75 3.31 6.70
N PHE A 179 -4.57 3.78 6.29
CA PHE A 179 -3.30 3.27 6.82
C PHE A 179 -3.16 3.49 8.34
N ILE A 180 -3.53 4.67 8.83
CA ILE A 180 -3.45 5.00 10.26
C ILE A 180 -4.46 4.17 11.06
N LEU A 181 -5.69 4.06 10.55
CA LEU A 181 -6.75 3.28 11.18
C LEU A 181 -6.28 1.84 11.38
N GLU A 182 -5.76 1.19 10.33
CA GLU A 182 -5.26 -0.18 10.39
C GLU A 182 -4.06 -0.34 11.34
N SER A 183 -3.14 0.63 11.33
CA SER A 183 -1.97 0.61 12.22
C SER A 183 -2.37 0.75 13.69
N ARG A 184 -3.45 1.50 13.98
CA ARG A 184 -3.98 1.66 15.34
C ARG A 184 -4.80 0.46 15.79
N THR A 185 -5.60 -0.15 14.93
CA THR A 185 -6.37 -1.36 15.27
C THR A 185 -5.46 -2.55 15.58
N ASN A 186 -4.31 -2.68 14.92
CA ASN A 186 -3.33 -3.73 15.23
C ASN A 186 -2.69 -3.55 16.62
N TYR A 187 -2.55 -2.31 17.11
CA TYR A 187 -2.11 -2.04 18.48
C TYR A 187 -3.11 -2.54 19.54
N PHE A 188 -4.42 -2.57 19.22
CA PHE A 188 -5.45 -3.08 20.12
C PHE A 188 -5.60 -4.61 20.12
N HIS A 189 -5.10 -5.29 19.07
CA HIS A 189 -5.13 -6.76 19.02
C HIS A 189 -3.89 -7.41 19.67
N CYS A 190 -2.71 -6.76 19.64
CA CYS A 190 -1.56 -7.23 20.43
C CYS A 190 -1.74 -7.02 21.95
N GLY A 191 -2.62 -6.13 22.40
CA GLY A 191 -2.91 -5.90 23.82
C GLY A 191 -3.97 -6.82 24.43
N ARG A 192 -4.65 -7.67 23.63
CA ARG A 192 -5.74 -8.55 24.11
C ARG A 192 -5.43 -10.04 24.09
N GLN A 193 -4.24 -10.46 23.62
CA GLN A 193 -3.83 -11.87 23.66
C GLN A 193 -2.94 -12.25 24.84
N SER A 194 -2.65 -11.32 25.77
CA SER A 194 -1.73 -11.58 26.89
C SER A 194 -2.39 -11.91 28.24
N ASN A 195 -3.70 -12.15 28.29
CA ASN A 195 -4.40 -12.37 29.59
C ASN A 195 -5.42 -13.50 29.59
N TYR A 196 -5.19 -14.55 28.80
CA TYR A 196 -5.84 -15.85 29.06
C TYR A 196 -4.90 -16.97 28.65
N HIS A 197 -4.04 -17.39 29.58
CA HIS A 197 -3.70 -18.80 29.81
C HIS A 197 -2.91 -18.88 31.13
N LEU A 198 -3.59 -19.43 32.15
CA LEU A 198 -3.11 -20.10 33.37
C LEU A 198 -2.08 -19.39 34.25
#